data_AF-A0A2P8WIT8-F1
#
_entry.id   AF-A0A2P8WIT8-F1
#
_cell.length_a   1.000
_cell.length_b   1.000
_cell.length_c   1.000
_cell.angle_alpha   90.00
_cell.angle_beta   90.00
_cell.angle_gamma   90.00
#
_symmetry.space_group_name_H-M   'P 1'
#
loop_
_entity.id
_entity.type
_entity.pdbx_description
1 polymer ?
#
loop_
_entity_poly.entity_id
_entity_poly.type
_entity_poly.pdbx_seq_one_letter_code
_entity_poly.pdbx_strand_id
1 'polypeptide(L)'
;MTQAINDIDWQARQGSVAAIIQILNEHFSDCQVRTRAVLDQGVLQLLCEAPTPQQMPQNEVVGRVKTVLENVCPRGIYRVNVNGRIVNEQQLLWLDAIRRDPEHQLLWSELITLKTP
;
A
#
# COMPACT_ATOMS: atom_id res chain seq x y z
N MET A 1 20.23 5.22 17.48
CA MET A 1 18.86 5.03 16.94
C MET A 1 18.84 4.51 15.49
N THR A 2 19.96 4.00 14.97
CA THR A 2 20.12 3.52 13.58
C THR A 2 19.83 2.03 13.37
N GLN A 3 19.75 1.23 14.45
CA GLN A 3 19.50 -0.21 14.36
C GLN A 3 18.07 -0.51 13.91
N ALA A 4 17.07 0.13 14.53
CA ALA A 4 15.65 -0.14 14.26
C ALA A 4 15.23 0.13 12.81
N ILE A 5 15.76 1.18 12.17
CA ILE A 5 15.46 1.51 10.76
C ILE A 5 16.03 0.43 9.84
N ASN A 6 17.27 -0.01 10.10
CA ASN A 6 17.93 -1.05 9.31
C ASN A 6 17.21 -2.41 9.44
N ASP A 7 16.64 -2.70 10.61
CA ASP A 7 15.81 -3.87 10.85
C ASP A 7 14.50 -3.83 10.05
N ILE A 8 13.85 -2.67 9.92
CA ILE A 8 12.58 -2.52 9.16
C ILE A 8 12.83 -2.74 7.65
N ASP A 9 13.87 -2.13 7.08
CA ASP A 9 14.24 -2.34 5.67
C ASP A 9 14.53 -3.82 5.38
N TRP A 10 15.28 -4.47 6.27
CA TRP A 10 15.58 -5.89 6.14
C TRP A 10 14.32 -6.75 6.24
N GLN A 11 13.42 -6.48 7.19
CA GLN A 11 12.16 -7.20 7.34
C GLN A 11 11.26 -7.01 6.10
N ALA A 12 11.16 -5.80 5.58
CA ALA A 12 10.38 -5.51 4.38
C ALA A 12 10.93 -6.25 3.15
N ARG A 13 12.26 -6.32 3.00
CA ARG A 13 12.93 -7.17 2.00
C ARG A 13 12.62 -8.66 2.14
N GLN A 14 12.43 -9.16 3.36
CA GLN A 14 11.97 -10.54 3.58
C GLN A 14 10.46 -10.74 3.31
N GLY A 15 9.74 -9.71 2.86
CA GLY A 15 8.31 -9.79 2.59
C GLY A 15 7.41 -9.53 3.80
N SER A 16 7.94 -8.96 4.88
CA SER A 16 7.12 -8.56 6.04
C SER A 16 6.14 -7.47 5.64
N VAL A 17 4.85 -7.81 5.60
CA VAL A 17 3.77 -6.88 5.26
C VAL A 17 3.72 -5.71 6.25
N ALA A 18 3.94 -5.96 7.54
CA ALA A 18 3.95 -4.92 8.56
C ALA A 18 5.07 -3.89 8.32
N ALA A 19 6.28 -4.35 7.99
CA ALA A 19 7.40 -3.48 7.67
C ALA A 19 7.18 -2.69 6.37
N ILE A 20 6.60 -3.33 5.35
CA ILE A 20 6.21 -2.67 4.10
C ILE A 20 5.20 -1.54 4.36
N ILE A 21 4.17 -1.80 5.18
CA ILE A 21 3.18 -0.78 5.58
C ILE A 21 3.87 0.37 6.32
N GLN A 22 4.84 0.08 7.18
CA GLN A 22 5.56 1.12 7.90
C GLN A 22 6.35 2.01 6.95
N ILE A 23 7.13 1.43 6.03
CA ILE A 23 7.90 2.17 5.01
C ILE A 23 6.96 3.01 4.14
N LEU A 24 5.83 2.46 3.70
CA LEU A 24 4.86 3.19 2.89
C LEU A 24 4.23 4.35 3.67
N ASN A 25 3.83 4.16 4.93
CA ASN A 25 3.30 5.24 5.75
C ASN A 25 4.31 6.36 5.99
N GLU A 26 5.58 6.02 6.22
CA GLU A 26 6.66 7.02 6.34
C GLU A 26 6.86 7.78 5.02
N HIS A 27 6.80 7.10 3.87
CA HIS A 27 6.92 7.75 2.57
C HIS A 27 5.72 8.64 2.20
N PHE A 28 4.54 8.35 2.75
CA PHE A 28 3.29 9.08 2.45
C PHE A 28 2.87 10.07 3.55
N SER A 29 3.67 10.22 4.62
CA SER A 29 3.34 11.07 5.77
C SER A 29 3.10 12.52 5.39
N ASP A 30 3.88 13.06 4.44
CA ASP A 30 3.79 14.44 3.99
C ASP A 30 2.50 14.74 3.19
N CYS A 31 1.85 13.70 2.66
CA CYS A 31 0.64 13.84 1.84
C CYS A 31 -0.65 13.53 2.62
N GLN A 32 -0.56 13.27 3.93
CA GLN A 32 -1.67 12.80 4.77
C GLN A 32 -2.37 11.55 4.21
N VAL A 33 -1.63 10.72 3.46
CA VAL A 33 -2.13 9.45 2.93
C VAL A 33 -1.81 8.36 3.93
N ARG A 34 -2.84 7.71 4.45
CA ARG A 34 -2.71 6.52 5.30
C ARG A 34 -2.67 5.28 4.42
N THR A 35 -1.78 4.35 4.74
CA THR A 35 -1.68 3.06 4.04
C THR A 35 -2.03 1.89 4.95
N ARG A 36 -2.75 0.93 4.40
CA ARG A 36 -3.06 -0.38 5.02
C ARG A 36 -2.81 -1.46 3.98
N ALA A 37 -2.30 -2.61 4.40
CA ALA A 37 -2.08 -3.71 3.46
C ALA A 37 -2.37 -5.08 4.07
N VAL A 38 -2.65 -6.03 3.19
CA VAL A 38 -2.75 -7.46 3.52
C VAL A 38 -2.27 -8.27 2.32
N LEU A 39 -1.59 -9.39 2.57
CA LEU A 39 -1.24 -10.34 1.53
C LEU A 39 -2.39 -11.33 1.36
N ASP A 40 -2.96 -11.38 0.16
CA ASP A 40 -4.08 -12.25 -0.17
C ASP A 40 -3.82 -12.94 -1.52
N GLN A 41 -3.83 -14.27 -1.52
CA GLN A 41 -3.59 -15.10 -2.71
C GLN A 41 -2.31 -14.71 -3.52
N GLY A 42 -1.24 -14.31 -2.82
CA GLY A 42 0.03 -13.90 -3.45
C GLY A 42 0.01 -12.49 -4.07
N VAL A 43 -1.04 -11.72 -3.82
CA VAL A 43 -1.16 -10.30 -4.21
C VAL A 43 -1.18 -9.45 -2.95
N LEU A 44 -0.30 -8.44 -2.87
CA LEU A 44 -0.35 -7.45 -1.81
C LEU A 44 -1.52 -6.50 -2.09
N GLN A 45 -2.61 -6.65 -1.34
CA GLN A 45 -3.73 -5.73 -1.38
C GLN A 45 -3.33 -4.51 -0.55
N LEU A 46 -3.08 -3.39 -1.21
CA LEU A 46 -2.73 -2.11 -0.59
C LEU A 46 -3.91 -1.16 -0.68
N LEU A 47 -4.23 -0.50 0.41
CA LEU A 47 -5.24 0.53 0.52
C LEU A 47 -4.58 1.83 0.91
N CYS A 48 -4.75 2.85 0.08
CA CYS A 48 -4.34 4.22 0.29
C CYS A 48 -5.58 5.06 0.58
N GLU A 49 -5.57 5.79 1.69
CA GLU A 49 -6.69 6.61 2.15
C GLU A 49 -6.23 8.06 2.36
N ALA A 50 -6.99 9.01 1.83
CA ALA A 50 -6.77 10.44 2.05
C ALA A 50 -8.06 11.16 2.43
N PRO A 51 -7.98 12.36 3.05
CA PRO A 51 -9.15 13.17 3.35
C PRO A 51 -9.90 13.66 2.11
N THR A 52 -9.21 13.90 0.99
CA THR A 52 -9.80 14.45 -0.23
C THR A 52 -9.38 13.69 -1.50
N PRO A 53 -10.22 13.65 -2.56
CA PRO A 53 -9.87 13.00 -3.82
C PRO A 53 -8.64 13.63 -4.50
N GLN A 54 -8.45 14.94 -4.33
CA GLN A 54 -7.34 15.70 -4.93
C GLN A 54 -5.98 15.27 -4.37
N GLN A 55 -5.94 14.73 -3.15
CA GLN A 55 -4.74 14.15 -2.53
C GLN A 55 -4.49 12.69 -2.97
N MET A 56 -5.38 12.11 -3.79
CA MET A 56 -5.33 10.73 -4.24
C MET A 56 -5.35 10.59 -5.78
N PRO A 57 -4.52 11.33 -6.54
CA PRO A 57 -4.43 11.12 -7.98
C PRO A 57 -3.81 9.74 -8.27
N GLN A 58 -4.59 8.88 -8.94
CA GLN A 58 -4.26 7.48 -9.19
C GLN A 58 -2.82 7.28 -9.68
N ASN A 59 -2.45 7.94 -10.79
CA ASN A 59 -1.15 7.76 -11.42
C ASN A 59 0.02 8.13 -10.50
N GLU A 60 -0.10 9.18 -9.69
CA GLU A 60 0.98 9.59 -8.79
C GLU A 60 1.11 8.63 -7.62
N VAL A 61 -0.01 8.23 -7.00
CA VAL A 61 0.00 7.32 -5.85
C VAL A 61 0.53 5.95 -6.28
N VAL A 62 0.01 5.41 -7.39
CA VAL A 62 0.46 4.13 -7.94
C VAL A 62 1.94 4.19 -8.32
N GLY A 63 2.38 5.26 -8.97
CA GLY A 63 3.78 5.46 -9.34
C GLY A 63 4.73 5.52 -8.13
N ARG A 64 4.34 6.22 -7.07
CA ARG A 64 5.10 6.30 -5.81
C ARG A 64 5.14 4.94 -5.10
N VAL A 65 4.00 4.27 -4.95
CA VAL A 65 3.93 2.92 -4.35
C VAL A 65 4.85 1.96 -5.10
N LYS A 66 4.76 1.94 -6.44
CA LYS A 66 5.60 1.10 -7.27
C LYS A 66 7.08 1.38 -7.04
N THR A 67 7.48 2.65 -7.06
CA THR A 67 8.87 3.07 -6.84
C THR A 67 9.39 2.61 -5.48
N VAL A 68 8.61 2.80 -4.41
CA VAL A 68 8.99 2.35 -3.06
C VAL A 68 9.14 0.84 -3.00
N LEU A 69 8.16 0.08 -3.50
CA LEU A 69 8.20 -1.38 -3.45
C LEU A 69 9.28 -1.97 -4.35
N GLU A 70 9.56 -1.37 -5.51
CA GLU A 70 10.69 -1.76 -6.36
C GLU A 70 12.04 -1.45 -5.69
N ASN A 71 12.17 -0.37 -4.92
CA ASN A 71 13.39 -0.11 -4.15
C ASN A 71 13.57 -1.08 -2.97
N VAL A 72 12.46 -1.47 -2.32
CA VAL A 72 12.48 -2.46 -1.24
C VAL A 72 12.76 -3.86 -1.78
N CYS A 73 12.27 -4.22 -2.97
CA CYS A 73 12.36 -5.58 -3.53
C CYS A 73 11.87 -6.67 -2.55
N PRO A 74 10.62 -6.60 -2.05
CA PRO A 74 10.11 -7.57 -1.07
C PRO A 74 10.03 -8.98 -1.66
N ARG A 75 10.68 -9.95 -1.02
CA ARG A 75 10.66 -11.35 -1.44
C ARG A 75 9.23 -11.93 -1.39
N GLY A 76 8.86 -12.66 -2.45
CA GLY A 76 7.56 -13.33 -2.54
C GLY A 76 6.38 -12.41 -2.86
N ILE A 77 6.62 -11.10 -3.07
CA ILE A 77 5.59 -10.13 -3.45
C ILE A 77 5.93 -9.58 -4.83
N TYR A 78 5.18 -10.00 -5.84
CA TYR A 78 5.39 -9.62 -7.24
C TYR A 78 4.23 -8.82 -7.82
N ARG A 79 3.06 -8.92 -7.20
CA ARG A 79 1.82 -8.28 -7.62
C ARG A 79 1.27 -7.48 -6.46
N VAL A 80 0.85 -6.26 -6.75
CA VAL A 80 0.30 -5.35 -5.76
C VAL A 80 -0.98 -4.78 -6.35
N ASN A 81 -2.09 -4.93 -5.65
CA ASN A 81 -3.32 -4.26 -6.02
C ASN A 81 -3.45 -2.99 -5.17
N VAL A 82 -3.28 -1.83 -5.78
CA VAL A 82 -3.34 -0.54 -5.11
C VAL A 82 -4.76 -0.01 -5.21
N ASN A 83 -5.37 0.27 -4.08
CA ASN A 83 -6.74 0.74 -3.98
C ASN A 83 -6.73 2.14 -3.36
N GLY A 84 -7.37 3.11 -4.01
CA GLY A 84 -7.50 4.47 -3.50
C GLY A 84 -8.92 4.75 -3.01
N ARG A 85 -9.05 5.36 -1.83
CA ARG A 85 -10.34 5.84 -1.33
C ARG A 85 -10.22 7.06 -0.42
N ILE A 86 -11.37 7.63 -0.09
CA ILE A 86 -11.46 8.63 0.98
C ILE A 86 -11.42 7.94 2.35
N VAL A 87 -10.78 8.60 3.32
CA VAL A 87 -10.67 8.12 4.69
C VAL A 87 -12.04 7.66 5.22
N ASN A 88 -12.07 6.44 5.75
CA ASN A 88 -13.22 5.89 6.44
C ASN A 88 -12.75 5.18 7.71
N GLU A 89 -12.83 5.89 8.83
CA GLU A 89 -12.26 5.50 10.13
C GLU A 89 -12.94 4.27 10.75
N GLN A 90 -14.17 3.94 10.32
CA GLN A 90 -15.00 2.94 10.99
C GLN A 90 -14.84 1.52 10.42
N GLN A 91 -14.01 1.33 9.38
CA GLN A 91 -14.01 0.09 8.61
C GLN A 91 -12.76 -0.76 8.85
N LEU A 92 -12.88 -1.71 9.80
CA LEU A 92 -11.84 -2.68 10.15
C LEU A 92 -11.60 -3.71 9.02
N LEU A 93 -12.67 -4.31 8.49
CA LEU A 93 -12.63 -5.33 7.42
C LEU A 93 -12.74 -4.69 6.03
N TRP A 94 -11.78 -3.84 5.71
CA TRP A 94 -11.81 -3.05 4.48
C TRP A 94 -11.73 -3.92 3.21
N LEU A 95 -10.95 -5.00 3.20
CA LEU A 95 -10.80 -5.86 2.02
C LEU A 95 -12.12 -6.58 1.67
N ASP A 96 -12.80 -7.14 2.67
CA ASP A 96 -14.12 -7.77 2.47
C ASP A 96 -15.18 -6.77 2.00
N ALA A 97 -15.10 -5.52 2.45
CA ALA A 97 -16.00 -4.49 1.98
C ALA A 97 -15.77 -4.13 0.51
N ILE A 98 -14.52 -3.94 0.09
CA ILE A 98 -14.17 -3.71 -1.32
C ILE A 98 -14.62 -4.90 -2.17
N ARG A 99 -14.42 -6.13 -1.71
CA ARG A 99 -14.85 -7.33 -2.45
C ARG A 99 -16.36 -7.41 -2.65
N ARG A 100 -17.14 -6.90 -1.69
CA ARG A 100 -18.60 -6.88 -1.77
C ARG A 100 -19.12 -5.80 -2.73
N ASP A 101 -18.47 -4.65 -2.77
CA ASP A 101 -18.98 -3.48 -3.50
C ASP A 101 -17.85 -2.54 -3.94
N PRO A 102 -17.00 -2.94 -4.90
CA PRO A 102 -15.78 -2.18 -5.22
C PRO A 102 -16.09 -0.78 -5.79
N GLU A 103 -17.19 -0.63 -6.53
CA GLU A 103 -17.56 0.62 -7.21
C GLU A 103 -17.91 1.75 -6.25
N HIS A 104 -18.51 1.45 -5.09
CA HIS A 104 -18.86 2.46 -4.09
C HIS A 104 -17.85 2.59 -2.96
N GLN A 105 -16.91 1.63 -2.83
CA GLN A 105 -15.89 1.65 -1.78
C GLN A 105 -14.60 2.35 -2.21
N LEU A 106 -14.33 2.44 -3.52
CA LEU A 106 -13.07 2.94 -4.07
C LEU A 106 -13.28 4.10 -5.04
N LEU A 107 -12.31 5.02 -5.03
CA LEU A 107 -12.16 5.99 -6.11
C LEU A 107 -11.56 5.33 -7.34
N TRP A 108 -10.62 4.41 -7.11
CA TRP A 108 -9.92 3.66 -8.15
C TRP A 108 -9.24 2.41 -7.57
N SER A 109 -8.92 1.47 -8.44
CA SER A 109 -8.16 0.25 -8.13
C SER A 109 -7.24 -0.06 -9.30
N GLU A 110 -5.97 -0.32 -9.02
CA GLU A 110 -4.98 -0.63 -10.04
C GLU A 110 -4.07 -1.79 -9.60
N LEU A 111 -4.11 -2.87 -10.39
CA LEU A 111 -3.19 -3.98 -10.23
C LEU A 111 -1.88 -3.69 -10.96
N ILE A 112 -0.79 -3.61 -10.21
CA ILE A 112 0.56 -3.45 -10.74
C ILE A 112 1.40 -4.71 -10.52
N THR A 113 2.38 -4.88 -11.39
CA THR A 113 3.44 -5.89 -11.24
C THR A 113 4.75 -5.17 -10.93
N LEU A 114 5.44 -5.62 -9.89
CA LEU A 114 6.76 -5.11 -9.52
C LEU A 114 7.81 -5.74 -10.43
N LYS A 115 8.81 -4.95 -10.84
CA LYS A 115 9.99 -5.52 -11.48
C LYS A 115 10.65 -6.47 -10.48
N THR A 116 10.81 -7.73 -10.86
CA THR A 116 11.63 -8.68 -10.11
C THR A 116 13.08 -8.20 -10.12
N PRO A 117 13.80 -8.24 -8.99
CA PRO A 117 15.26 -8.24 -9.04
C PRO A 117 15.80 -9.46 -9.80
#